data_AF-A0A6P0YJN2-F1
#
_entry.id   AF-A0A6P0YJN2-F1
#
_cell.length_a   1.000
_cell.length_b   1.000
_cell.length_c   1.000
_cell.angle_alpha   90.00
_cell.angle_beta   90.00
_cell.angle_gamma   90.00
#
_symmetry.space_group_name_H-M   'P 1'
#
loop_
_entity.id
_entity.type
_entity.pdbx_description
1 polymer ?
#
loop_
_entity_poly.entity_id
_entity_poly.type
_entity_poly.pdbx_seq_one_letter_code
_entity_poly.pdbx_strand_id
1 'polypeptide(L)'
;MSRPESNPSPEQPEKIHLPRTSESETLKKIRHTTSHVMAMAVQKLFPKAQVTIGPWIENGFYYDFDTPEPFTEADLKAIKKEMVKIIKRDLPVIREEVSREEAKRRIEQIKEPYKLEILQDLEDPITIYHLGE
;
A
#
# COMPACT_ATOMS: atom_id res chain seq x y z
N MET A 1 -61.10 -8.50 27.58
CA MET A 1 -59.80 -9.14 27.84
C MET A 1 -58.86 -8.72 26.71
N SER A 2 -58.15 -7.61 26.90
CA SER A 2 -57.21 -7.07 25.92
C SER A 2 -55.86 -7.76 26.07
N ARG A 3 -55.37 -8.39 25.00
CA ARG A 3 -53.99 -8.91 24.94
C ARG A 3 -53.03 -7.73 24.77
N PRO A 4 -51.90 -7.67 25.49
CA PRO A 4 -50.92 -6.62 25.27
C PRO A 4 -50.13 -6.92 24.00
N GLU A 5 -50.05 -5.94 23.11
CA GLU A 5 -49.14 -5.94 21.96
C GLU A 5 -47.70 -5.84 22.48
N SER A 6 -46.90 -6.87 22.22
CA SER A 6 -45.46 -6.86 22.47
C SER A 6 -44.78 -6.04 21.38
N ASN A 7 -44.39 -4.81 21.70
CA ASN A 7 -43.59 -3.96 20.84
C ASN A 7 -42.15 -4.52 20.77
N PRO A 8 -41.58 -4.82 19.59
CA PRO A 8 -40.18 -5.22 19.51
C PRO A 8 -39.28 -4.00 19.77
N SER A 9 -38.39 -4.12 20.76
CA SER A 9 -37.34 -3.13 21.02
C SER A 9 -36.46 -2.93 19.79
N PRO A 10 -36.01 -1.70 19.47
CA PRO A 10 -35.13 -1.45 18.34
C PRO A 10 -33.78 -2.15 18.56
N GLU A 11 -33.42 -3.04 17.64
CA GLU A 11 -32.07 -3.62 17.55
C GLU A 11 -31.05 -2.48 17.50
N GLN A 12 -30.14 -2.45 18.48
CA GLN A 12 -29.05 -1.49 18.45
C GLN A 12 -28.10 -1.85 17.30
N PRO A 13 -27.64 -0.88 16.48
CA PRO A 13 -26.74 -1.17 15.39
C PRO A 13 -25.47 -1.80 15.95
N GLU A 14 -25.17 -3.02 15.49
CA GLU A 14 -23.97 -3.74 15.85
C GLU A 14 -22.77 -2.88 15.47
N LYS A 15 -21.95 -2.51 16.47
CA LYS A 15 -20.78 -1.65 16.22
C LYS A 15 -19.78 -2.42 15.40
N ILE A 16 -19.71 -2.14 14.09
CA ILE A 16 -18.71 -2.71 13.20
C ILE A 16 -17.33 -2.21 13.63
N HIS A 17 -16.48 -3.12 14.10
CA HIS A 17 -15.10 -2.83 14.44
C HIS A 17 -14.24 -2.88 13.17
N LEU A 18 -13.75 -1.72 12.74
CA LEU A 18 -12.79 -1.66 11.64
C LEU A 18 -11.38 -1.94 12.18
N PRO A 19 -10.69 -2.96 11.66
CA PRO A 19 -9.37 -3.33 12.18
C PRO A 19 -8.34 -2.25 11.86
N ARG A 20 -7.62 -1.82 12.90
CA ARG A 20 -6.57 -0.82 12.80
C ARG A 20 -5.22 -1.47 12.53
N THR A 21 -4.35 -0.76 11.81
CA THR A 21 -3.05 -1.29 11.43
C THR A 21 -2.21 -1.57 12.66
N SER A 22 -2.24 -0.68 13.64
CA SER A 22 -1.54 -0.81 14.91
C SER A 22 -1.89 -2.09 15.69
N GLU A 23 -3.08 -2.65 15.49
CA GLU A 23 -3.61 -3.79 16.25
C GLU A 23 -3.13 -5.16 15.74
N SER A 24 -2.49 -5.22 14.58
CA SER A 24 -2.08 -6.50 13.98
C SER A 24 -0.82 -6.39 13.11
N GLU A 25 0.23 -7.11 13.49
CA GLU A 25 1.44 -7.25 12.68
C GLU A 25 1.16 -7.89 11.31
N THR A 26 0.21 -8.81 11.24
CA THR A 26 -0.24 -9.38 9.96
C THR A 26 -0.86 -8.30 9.08
N LEU A 27 -1.71 -7.44 9.65
CA LEU A 27 -2.36 -6.37 8.90
C LEU A 27 -1.37 -5.28 8.45
N LYS A 28 -0.37 -4.96 9.27
CA LYS A 28 0.78 -4.12 8.88
C LYS A 28 1.46 -4.66 7.63
N LYS A 29 1.83 -5.95 7.64
CA LYS A 29 2.47 -6.61 6.50
C LYS A 29 1.57 -6.57 5.27
N ILE A 30 0.29 -6.88 5.41
CA ILE A 30 -0.67 -6.82 4.29
C ILE A 30 -0.75 -5.41 3.70
N ARG A 31 -0.94 -4.38 4.52
CA ARG A 31 -1.08 -2.99 4.06
C ARG A 31 0.21 -2.47 3.42
N HIS A 32 1.36 -2.81 3.98
CA HIS A 32 2.67 -2.51 3.41
C HIS A 32 2.89 -3.22 2.06
N THR A 33 2.65 -4.52 1.97
CA THR A 33 2.77 -5.24 0.69
C THR A 33 1.76 -4.73 -0.35
N THR A 34 0.56 -4.32 0.08
CA THR A 34 -0.44 -3.76 -0.83
C THR A 34 0.00 -2.40 -1.40
N SER A 35 0.75 -1.58 -0.64
CA SER A 35 1.32 -0.34 -1.17
C SER A 35 2.36 -0.62 -2.26
N HIS A 36 3.22 -1.63 -2.08
CA HIS A 36 4.15 -2.09 -3.13
C HIS A 36 3.43 -2.60 -4.39
N VAL A 37 2.35 -3.35 -4.23
CA VAL A 37 1.52 -3.80 -5.36
C VAL A 37 0.90 -2.61 -6.11
N MET A 38 0.49 -1.56 -5.40
CA MET A 38 -0.02 -0.33 -6.03
C MET A 38 1.08 0.37 -6.82
N ALA A 39 2.28 0.52 -6.26
CA ALA A 39 3.43 1.11 -6.96
C ALA A 39 3.74 0.39 -8.27
N MET A 40 3.78 -0.95 -8.25
CA MET A 40 4.01 -1.75 -9.47
C MET A 40 2.89 -1.59 -10.50
N ALA A 41 1.63 -1.58 -10.05
CA ALA A 41 0.50 -1.38 -10.94
C ALA A 41 0.58 -0.01 -11.62
N VAL A 42 0.92 1.04 -10.86
CA VAL A 42 1.08 2.40 -11.39
C VAL A 42 2.26 2.48 -12.35
N GLN A 43 3.45 2.01 -11.99
CA GLN A 43 4.61 2.04 -12.89
C GLN A 43 4.36 1.28 -14.21
N LYS A 44 3.59 0.18 -14.16
CA LYS A 44 3.22 -0.58 -15.36
C LYS A 44 2.27 0.18 -16.27
N LEU A 45 1.27 0.86 -15.71
CA LEU A 45 0.25 1.59 -16.48
C LEU A 45 0.72 2.99 -16.89
N PHE A 46 1.55 3.62 -16.06
CA PHE A 46 2.05 4.98 -16.18
C PHE A 46 3.58 4.99 -16.03
N PRO A 47 4.35 4.59 -17.06
CA PRO A 47 5.81 4.46 -16.97
C PRO A 47 6.56 5.77 -16.67
N LYS A 48 5.90 6.92 -16.79
CA LYS A 48 6.44 8.24 -16.45
C LYS A 48 6.21 8.62 -14.97
N ALA A 49 5.41 7.85 -14.24
CA ALA A 49 5.13 8.09 -12.83
C ALA A 49 6.36 7.72 -12.00
N GLN A 50 6.84 8.65 -11.17
CA GLN A 50 7.90 8.37 -10.21
C GLN A 50 7.27 8.00 -8.86
N VAL A 51 7.79 6.94 -8.26
CA VAL A 51 7.36 6.45 -6.95
C VAL A 51 8.15 7.13 -5.85
N THR A 52 7.45 7.64 -4.83
CA THR A 52 8.09 8.23 -3.65
C THR A 52 7.83 7.34 -2.43
N ILE A 53 6.90 7.71 -1.55
CA ILE A 53 6.65 7.07 -0.26
C ILE A 53 5.26 6.40 -0.26
N GLY A 54 5.18 5.18 0.25
CA GLY A 54 3.92 4.45 0.39
C GLY A 54 3.74 3.78 1.75
N PRO A 55 3.54 4.57 2.83
CA PRO A 55 3.42 4.01 4.17
C PRO A 55 2.02 3.43 4.38
N TRP A 56 1.93 2.47 5.29
CA TRP A 56 0.64 2.14 5.88
C TRP A 56 0.22 3.25 6.85
N ILE A 57 -1.08 3.44 6.99
CA ILE A 57 -1.72 4.36 7.95
C ILE A 57 -2.71 3.57 8.80
N GLU A 58 -3.31 4.16 9.82
CA GLU A 58 -4.10 3.42 10.80
C GLU A 58 -5.25 2.60 10.20
N ASN A 59 -5.89 3.10 9.13
CA ASN A 59 -7.03 2.44 8.50
C ASN A 59 -6.74 1.92 7.07
N GLY A 60 -5.48 1.95 6.62
CA GLY A 60 -5.16 1.62 5.23
C GLY A 60 -3.71 1.88 4.86
N PHE A 61 -3.50 2.39 3.66
CA PHE A 61 -2.21 2.84 3.16
C PHE A 61 -2.47 3.92 2.11
N TYR A 62 -1.43 4.68 1.79
CA TYR A 62 -1.42 5.53 0.61
C TYR A 62 -0.10 5.34 -0.13
N TYR A 63 0.00 5.94 -1.31
CA TYR A 63 1.24 6.02 -2.05
C TYR A 63 1.28 7.35 -2.79
N ASP A 64 2.40 8.06 -2.65
CA ASP A 64 2.65 9.31 -3.35
C ASP A 64 3.35 9.05 -4.69
N PHE A 65 2.83 9.66 -5.74
CA PHE A 65 3.36 9.55 -7.09
C PHE A 65 3.59 10.94 -7.67
N ASP A 66 4.79 11.17 -8.19
CA ASP A 66 5.04 12.31 -9.07
C ASP A 66 4.65 11.91 -10.50
N THR A 67 3.66 12.60 -11.04
CA THR A 67 3.07 12.31 -12.34
C THR A 67 2.87 13.61 -13.12
N PRO A 68 3.12 13.62 -14.45
CA PRO A 68 2.87 14.80 -15.26
C PRO A 68 1.40 15.22 -15.29
N GLU A 69 0.49 14.25 -15.20
CA GLU A 69 -0.96 14.45 -15.25
C GLU A 69 -1.60 13.78 -14.02
N PRO A 70 -2.54 14.45 -13.33
CA PRO A 70 -3.24 13.86 -12.20
C PRO A 70 -4.06 12.63 -12.60
N PHE A 71 -4.12 11.63 -11.73
CA PHE A 71 -4.97 10.47 -11.95
C PHE A 71 -6.45 10.84 -11.98
N THR A 72 -7.16 10.30 -12.96
CA THR A 72 -8.62 10.37 -13.06
C THR A 72 -9.29 9.22 -12.33
N GLU A 73 -10.60 9.29 -12.11
CA GLU A 73 -11.36 8.14 -11.57
C GLU A 73 -11.27 6.88 -12.43
N ALA A 74 -11.12 7.04 -13.75
CA ALA A 74 -10.94 5.92 -14.68
C ALA A 74 -9.58 5.25 -14.46
N ASP A 75 -8.53 6.04 -14.21
CA ASP A 75 -7.20 5.55 -13.89
C ASP A 75 -7.19 4.77 -12.58
N LEU A 76 -7.87 5.27 -11.55
CA LEU A 76 -8.00 4.56 -10.27
C LEU A 76 -8.66 3.18 -10.44
N LYS A 77 -9.67 3.07 -11.32
CA LYS A 77 -10.29 1.78 -11.67
C LYS A 77 -9.33 0.86 -12.41
N ALA A 78 -8.52 1.40 -13.33
CA ALA A 78 -7.51 0.65 -14.06
C ALA A 78 -6.38 0.15 -13.15
N ILE A 79 -5.88 1.01 -12.26
CA ILE A 79 -4.88 0.69 -11.24
C ILE A 79 -5.39 -0.45 -10.36
N LYS A 80 -6.60 -0.33 -9.80
CA LYS A 80 -7.20 -1.40 -8.99
C LYS A 80 -7.30 -2.72 -9.75
N LYS A 81 -7.71 -2.69 -11.03
CA LYS A 81 -7.79 -3.90 -11.87
C LYS A 81 -6.42 -4.53 -12.05
N GLU A 82 -5.38 -3.73 -12.27
CA GLU A 82 -4.01 -4.22 -12.43
C GLU A 82 -3.44 -4.77 -11.11
N MET A 83 -3.69 -4.11 -9.98
CA MET A 83 -3.33 -4.63 -8.65
C MET A 83 -3.91 -6.03 -8.42
N VAL A 84 -5.20 -6.23 -8.73
CA VAL A 84 -5.85 -7.55 -8.60
C VAL A 84 -5.18 -8.60 -9.50
N LYS A 85 -4.73 -8.24 -10.70
CA LYS A 85 -3.98 -9.17 -11.57
C LYS A 85 -2.62 -9.51 -10.97
N ILE A 86 -1.90 -8.54 -10.42
CA ILE A 86 -0.59 -8.75 -9.79
C ILE A 86 -0.74 -9.69 -8.60
N ILE A 87 -1.73 -9.46 -7.73
CA ILE A 87 -2.03 -10.33 -6.58
C ILE A 87 -2.32 -11.77 -7.03
N LYS A 88 -3.11 -11.94 -8.11
CA LYS A 88 -3.44 -13.27 -8.65
C LYS A 88 -2.26 -14.02 -9.26
N ARG A 89 -1.14 -13.35 -9.54
CA ARG A 89 0.08 -14.01 -10.03
C ARG A 89 0.85 -14.70 -8.91
N ASP A 90 0.50 -14.44 -7.64
CA ASP A 90 1.13 -15.04 -6.47
C ASP A 90 2.67 -14.95 -6.52
N LEU A 91 3.16 -13.75 -6.86
CA LEU A 91 4.59 -13.51 -7.01
C LEU A 91 5.30 -13.60 -5.65
N PRO A 92 6.51 -14.20 -5.61
CA PRO A 92 7.28 -14.23 -4.39
C PRO A 92 7.65 -12.80 -3.96
N VAL A 93 7.53 -12.53 -2.67
CA VAL A 93 7.96 -11.27 -2.06
C VAL A 93 9.24 -11.53 -1.30
N ILE A 94 10.35 -10.95 -1.78
CA ILE A 94 11.67 -11.12 -1.17
C ILE A 94 12.02 -9.83 -0.44
N ARG A 95 12.26 -9.97 0.86
CA ARG A 95 12.76 -8.89 1.71
C ARG A 95 14.28 -9.02 1.77
N GLU A 96 14.99 -8.01 1.28
CA GLU A 96 16.45 -7.92 1.33
C GLU A 96 16.84 -6.78 2.28
N GLU A 97 17.67 -7.08 3.28
CA GLU A 97 18.30 -6.04 4.11
C GLU A 97 19.65 -5.69 3.51
N VAL A 98 19.85 -4.41 3.19
CA VAL A 98 21.07 -3.90 2.57
C VAL A 98 21.65 -2.77 3.42
N SER A 99 22.95 -2.50 3.25
CA SER A 99 23.54 -1.29 3.83
C SER A 99 22.99 -0.05 3.12
N ARG A 100 22.98 1.08 3.83
CA ARG A 100 22.64 2.39 3.24
C ARG A 100 23.45 2.72 2.00
N GLU A 101 24.75 2.39 1.99
CA GLU A 101 25.62 2.60 0.83
C GLU A 101 25.17 1.79 -0.39
N GLU A 102 24.78 0.53 -0.17
CA GLU A 102 24.27 -0.33 -1.24
C GLU A 102 22.92 0.15 -1.76
N ALA A 103 22.00 0.52 -0.86
CA ALA A 103 20.73 1.14 -1.25
C ALA A 103 20.95 2.39 -2.09
N LYS A 104 21.87 3.27 -1.68
CA LYS A 104 22.22 4.49 -2.41
C LYS A 104 22.71 4.17 -3.82
N ARG A 105 23.68 3.26 -3.96
CA ARG A 105 24.20 2.84 -5.28
C ARG A 105 23.10 2.34 -6.21
N ARG A 106 22.19 1.50 -5.71
CA ARG A 106 21.08 0.95 -6.51
C ARG A 106 20.08 2.04 -6.91
N ILE A 107 19.74 2.96 -6.01
CA ILE A 107 18.84 4.09 -6.30
C ILE A 107 19.45 5.02 -7.36
N GLU A 108 20.75 5.31 -7.30
CA GLU A 108 21.44 6.11 -8.31
C GLU A 108 21.41 5.46 -9.70
N GLN A 109 21.53 4.13 -9.78
CA GLN A 109 21.46 3.37 -11.03
C GLN A 109 20.08 3.46 -11.69
N ILE A 110 19.00 3.42 -10.91
CA ILE A 110 17.62 3.53 -11.42
C ILE A 110 17.17 4.98 -11.65
N LYS A 111 18.03 5.98 -11.32
CA LYS A 111 17.79 7.41 -11.53
C LYS A 111 16.51 7.94 -10.88
N GLU A 112 16.23 7.51 -9.66
CA GLU A 112 15.08 8.00 -8.87
C GLU A 112 15.56 8.95 -7.76
N PRO A 113 15.70 10.27 -8.04
CA PRO A 113 16.32 11.21 -7.11
C PRO A 113 15.55 11.36 -5.79
N TYR A 114 14.21 11.28 -5.83
CA TYR A 114 13.37 11.34 -4.62
C TYR A 114 13.69 10.25 -3.60
N LYS A 115 14.06 9.05 -4.06
CA LYS A 115 14.44 7.96 -3.15
C LYS A 115 15.78 8.21 -2.46
N LEU A 116 16.67 9.01 -3.04
CA LEU A 116 17.93 9.40 -2.38
C LEU A 116 17.68 10.36 -1.23
N GLU A 117 16.70 11.26 -1.38
CA GLU A 117 16.29 12.16 -0.29
C GLU A 117 15.66 11.35 0.84
N ILE A 118 14.70 10.48 0.52
CA ILE A 118 14.05 9.60 1.51
C ILE A 118 15.08 8.72 2.23
N LEU A 119 16.07 8.21 1.51
CA LEU A 119 17.13 7.37 2.09
C LEU A 119 17.91 8.09 3.19
N GLN A 120 17.98 9.43 3.22
CA GLN A 120 18.69 10.15 4.28
C GLN A 120 17.96 10.06 5.63
N ASP A 121 16.64 9.97 5.60
CA ASP A 121 15.79 9.98 6.80
C ASP A 121 15.45 8.58 7.33
N LEU A 122 15.77 7.52 6.58
CA LEU A 122 15.56 6.14 7.01
C LEU A 122 16.56 5.71 8.08
N GLU A 123 16.15 4.85 9.01
CA GLU A 123 17.05 4.16 9.95
C GLU A 123 17.56 2.83 9.38
N ASP A 124 18.76 2.42 9.78
CA ASP A 124 19.33 1.14 9.38
C ASP A 124 18.72 -0.04 10.19
N PRO A 125 18.55 -1.23 9.58
CA PRO A 125 18.95 -1.59 8.22
C PRO A 125 17.94 -1.17 7.15
N ILE A 126 18.43 -0.74 5.98
CA ILE A 126 17.57 -0.40 4.85
C ILE A 126 17.01 -1.68 4.24
N THR A 127 15.69 -1.74 4.12
CA THR A 127 15.01 -2.90 3.54
C THR A 127 14.56 -2.59 2.12
N ILE A 128 14.95 -3.45 1.17
CA ILE A 128 14.44 -3.46 -0.21
C ILE A 128 13.48 -4.64 -0.36
N TYR A 129 12.33 -4.39 -0.98
CA TYR A 129 11.34 -5.42 -1.29
C TYR A 129 11.31 -5.68 -2.79
N HIS A 130 11.48 -6.93 -3.17
CA HIS A 130 11.34 -7.40 -4.54
C HIS A 130 10.04 -8.18 -4.67
N LEU A 131 9.23 -7.89 -5.69
CA LEU A 131 7.99 -8.59 -5.96
C LEU A 131 8.07 -9.27 -7.33
N GLY A 132 8.35 -10.58 -7.33
CA GLY A 132 8.69 -11.33 -8.55
C GLY A 132 10.20 -11.32 -8.87
N GLU A 133 10.53 -11.38 -10.16
CA GLU A 133 11.89 -11.22 -10.72
C GLU A 133 12.18 -9.76 -11.07
#